data_AF-A0A6P3RZ79-F1
#
_entry.id   AF-A0A6P3RZ79-F1
#
_cell.length_a   1.000
_cell.length_b   1.000
_cell.length_c   1.000
_cell.angle_alpha   90.00
_cell.angle_beta   90.00
_cell.angle_gamma   90.00
#
_symmetry.space_group_name_H-M   'P 1'
#
loop_
_entity.id
_entity.type
_entity.pdbx_description
1 polymer ?
#
loop_
_entity_poly.entity_id
_entity_poly.type
_entity_poly.pdbx_seq_one_letter_code
_entity_poly.pdbx_strand_id
1 'polypeptide(L)'
;SVTGAQGRNQEERLLADLMHNYDPHLRPAERDSDLVNVSLKLTLTNLISLNEREEALTTNVWIEMQWCDYRLRWDPQDYEGLWVLRVPSAMVWRPDVVLENNVDGVFEVALYCNVLVSPDGCVY
;
A
#
# COMPACT_ATOMS: atom_id res chain seq x y z
N SER A 1 6.10 0.24 -33.00
CA SER A 1 4.98 0.48 -32.06
C SER A 1 4.50 -0.80 -31.38
N VAL A 2 5.42 -1.72 -30.99
CA VAL A 2 5.07 -3.08 -30.51
C VAL A 2 5.27 -3.24 -28.99
N THR A 3 6.04 -2.35 -28.38
CA THR A 3 6.46 -2.44 -26.97
C THR A 3 5.32 -2.27 -25.96
N GLY A 4 4.27 -1.51 -26.30
CA GLY A 4 3.17 -1.24 -25.36
C GLY A 4 2.19 -2.40 -25.16
N ALA A 5 2.00 -3.27 -26.17
CA ALA A 5 1.14 -4.44 -26.06
C ALA A 5 1.83 -5.60 -25.33
N GLN A 6 3.14 -5.71 -25.46
CA GLN A 6 3.95 -6.73 -24.78
C GLN A 6 4.08 -6.46 -23.27
N GLY A 7 4.37 -5.21 -22.88
CA GLY A 7 4.46 -4.85 -21.45
C GLY A 7 3.18 -5.11 -20.67
N ARG A 8 2.01 -4.82 -21.26
CA ARG A 8 0.71 -5.08 -20.64
C ARG A 8 0.45 -6.59 -20.44
N ASN A 9 0.89 -7.43 -21.37
CA ASN A 9 0.77 -8.89 -21.24
C ASN A 9 1.62 -9.43 -20.08
N GLN A 10 2.83 -8.91 -19.89
CA GLN A 10 3.70 -9.30 -18.77
C GLN A 10 3.20 -8.81 -17.41
N GLU A 11 2.65 -7.59 -17.34
CA GLU A 11 2.00 -7.08 -16.11
C GLU A 11 0.79 -7.94 -15.73
N GLU A 12 -0.08 -8.28 -16.69
CA GLU A 12 -1.24 -9.14 -16.48
C GLU A 12 -0.82 -10.55 -16.02
N ARG A 13 0.25 -11.11 -16.63
CA ARG A 13 0.80 -12.42 -16.24
C ARG A 13 1.42 -12.39 -14.83
N LEU A 14 2.26 -11.41 -14.53
CA LEU A 14 2.87 -11.25 -13.21
C LEU A 14 1.80 -11.10 -12.13
N LEU A 15 0.78 -10.27 -12.38
CA LEU A 15 -0.32 -10.08 -11.45
C LEU A 15 -1.07 -11.41 -11.22
N ALA A 16 -1.36 -12.17 -12.27
CA ALA A 16 -2.01 -13.47 -12.14
C ALA A 16 -1.17 -14.47 -11.34
N ASP A 17 0.14 -14.51 -11.57
CA ASP A 17 1.07 -15.40 -10.88
C ASP A 17 1.22 -15.05 -9.40
N LEU A 18 1.41 -13.75 -9.07
CA LEU A 18 1.54 -13.29 -7.68
C LEU A 18 0.24 -13.45 -6.88
N MET A 19 -0.91 -13.27 -7.53
CA MET A 19 -2.22 -13.39 -6.87
C MET A 19 -2.69 -14.85 -6.78
N HIS A 20 -1.97 -15.79 -7.40
CA HIS A 20 -2.31 -17.20 -7.33
C HIS A 20 -2.14 -17.73 -5.88
N ASN A 21 -3.25 -18.06 -5.23
CA ASN A 21 -3.32 -18.45 -3.81
C ASN A 21 -2.87 -17.36 -2.83
N TYR A 22 -2.86 -16.10 -3.25
CA TYR A 22 -2.64 -14.98 -2.36
C TYR A 22 -3.91 -14.67 -1.57
N ASP A 23 -3.80 -14.64 -0.24
CA ASP A 23 -4.87 -14.20 0.64
C ASP A 23 -4.50 -12.84 1.29
N PRO A 24 -5.20 -11.74 0.93
CA PRO A 24 -4.95 -10.41 1.49
C PRO A 24 -5.37 -10.29 2.96
N HIS A 25 -6.14 -11.23 3.50
CA HIS A 25 -6.54 -11.23 4.90
C HIS A 25 -5.47 -11.85 5.83
N LEU A 26 -4.47 -12.50 5.25
CA LEU A 26 -3.35 -13.07 6.01
C LEU A 26 -2.19 -12.09 6.07
N ARG A 27 -1.72 -11.84 7.31
CA ARG A 27 -0.56 -11.03 7.60
C ARG A 27 0.69 -11.60 6.91
N PRO A 28 1.52 -10.75 6.25
CA PRO A 28 2.67 -11.21 5.48
C PRO A 28 3.88 -11.53 6.35
N ALA A 29 3.77 -12.57 7.16
CA ALA A 29 4.85 -13.09 7.98
C ALA A 29 5.17 -14.53 7.56
N GLU A 30 6.46 -14.83 7.34
CA GLU A 30 6.89 -16.19 6.97
C GLU A 30 6.70 -17.17 8.13
N ARG A 31 6.90 -16.69 9.36
CA ARG A 31 6.65 -17.43 10.60
C ARG A 31 5.78 -16.60 11.53
N ASP A 32 5.05 -17.27 12.42
CA ASP A 32 4.18 -16.61 13.39
C ASP A 32 4.91 -15.59 14.26
N SER A 33 6.17 -15.87 14.61
CA SER A 33 7.03 -15.00 15.43
C SER A 33 7.60 -13.80 14.69
N ASP A 34 7.53 -13.77 13.35
CA ASP A 34 8.12 -12.68 12.57
C ASP A 34 7.25 -11.43 12.67
N LEU A 35 7.88 -10.26 12.67
CA LEU A 35 7.19 -8.97 12.70
C LEU A 35 7.05 -8.40 11.29
N VAL A 36 5.92 -7.76 11.02
CA VAL A 36 5.73 -6.96 9.80
C VAL A 36 6.00 -5.51 10.16
N ASN A 37 7.10 -4.96 9.64
CA ASN A 37 7.43 -3.56 9.85
C ASN A 37 6.62 -2.69 8.89
N VAL A 38 5.80 -1.80 9.45
CA VAL A 38 5.03 -0.80 8.71
C VAL A 38 5.64 0.57 9.00
N SER A 39 6.21 1.19 7.97
CA SER A 39 6.70 2.55 8.03
C SER A 39 5.57 3.50 7.65
N LEU A 40 5.26 4.43 8.55
CA LEU A 40 4.26 5.46 8.33
C LEU A 40 4.96 6.81 8.23
N LYS A 41 4.65 7.58 7.18
CA LYS A 41 5.07 8.97 7.05
C LYS A 41 3.83 9.84 6.87
N LEU A 42 3.75 10.87 7.70
CA LEU A 42 2.66 11.82 7.69
C LEU A 42 3.21 13.16 7.20
N THR A 43 2.64 13.66 6.11
CA THR A 43 2.95 14.99 5.59
C THR A 43 1.74 15.88 5.81
N LEU A 44 1.86 16.84 6.73
CA LEU A 44 0.85 17.87 6.94
C LEU A 44 0.74 18.72 5.66
N THR A 45 -0.44 18.75 5.03
CA THR A 45 -0.63 19.53 3.79
C THR A 45 -1.28 20.88 4.07
N ASN A 46 -2.31 20.92 4.91
CA ASN A 46 -3.03 22.14 5.25
C ASN A 46 -3.51 22.12 6.71
N LEU A 47 -3.39 23.25 7.37
CA LEU A 47 -4.04 23.54 8.64
C LEU A 47 -5.38 24.23 8.33
N ILE A 48 -6.51 23.56 8.52
CA ILE A 48 -7.83 24.10 8.15
C ILE A 48 -8.33 25.05 9.24
N SER A 49 -8.31 24.59 10.50
CA SER A 49 -8.77 25.39 11.64
C SER A 49 -8.22 24.85 12.96
N LEU A 50 -8.06 25.76 13.92
CA LEU A 50 -7.78 25.46 15.32
C LEU A 50 -8.89 26.06 16.17
N ASN A 51 -9.60 25.23 16.93
CA ASN A 51 -10.55 25.67 17.93
C ASN A 51 -9.94 25.48 19.32
N GLU A 52 -9.33 26.54 19.85
CA GLU A 52 -8.67 26.50 21.17
C GLU A 52 -9.65 26.20 22.31
N ARG A 53 -10.92 26.60 22.19
CA ARG A 53 -11.93 26.36 23.22
C ARG A 53 -12.35 24.90 23.29
N GLU A 54 -12.36 24.21 22.15
CA GLU A 54 -12.73 22.80 22.04
C GLU A 54 -11.50 21.88 21.94
N GLU A 55 -10.30 22.43 22.06
CA GLU A 55 -9.02 21.73 21.91
C GLU A 55 -8.93 20.89 20.62
N ALA A 56 -9.57 21.37 19.54
CA ALA A 56 -9.75 20.63 18.30
C ALA A 56 -8.94 21.24 17.15
N LEU A 57 -8.25 20.38 16.40
CA LEU A 57 -7.52 20.75 15.19
C LEU A 57 -8.06 20.01 13.96
N THR A 58 -8.47 20.76 12.95
CA THR A 58 -8.89 20.23 11.65
C THR A 58 -7.76 20.39 10.64
N THR A 59 -7.35 19.31 9.99
CA THR A 59 -6.20 19.32 9.09
C THR A 59 -6.31 18.29 7.96
N ASN A 60 -5.70 18.59 6.82
CA ASN A 60 -5.46 17.63 5.76
C ASN A 60 -4.04 17.05 5.88
N VAL A 61 -3.95 15.73 6.00
CA VAL A 61 -2.68 15.00 6.08
C VAL A 61 -2.56 14.05 4.91
N TRP A 62 -1.38 14.03 4.28
CA TRP A 62 -1.01 12.98 3.34
C TRP A 62 -0.31 11.86 4.09
N ILE A 63 -0.82 10.64 3.93
CA ILE A 63 -0.30 9.44 4.59
C ILE A 63 0.42 8.59 3.54
N GLU A 64 1.71 8.33 3.78
CA GLU A 64 2.50 7.36 3.04
C GLU A 64 2.73 6.15 3.95
N MET A 65 2.44 4.95 3.44
CA MET A 65 2.67 3.70 4.15
C MET A 65 3.58 2.81 3.33
N GLN A 66 4.54 2.18 4.00
CA GLN A 66 5.41 1.20 3.37
C GLN A 66 5.50 -0.05 4.24
N TRP A 67 5.33 -1.21 3.62
CA TRP A 67 5.55 -2.52 4.23
C TRP A 67 6.14 -3.46 3.19
N CYS A 68 6.54 -4.67 3.57
CA CYS A 68 6.98 -5.68 2.61
C CYS A 68 6.26 -7.00 2.84
N ASP A 69 5.91 -7.68 1.73
CA ASP A 69 5.23 -8.97 1.69
C ASP A 69 6.06 -9.93 0.83
N TYR A 70 6.60 -10.97 1.46
CA TYR A 70 7.46 -11.95 0.79
C TYR A 70 6.75 -12.70 -0.34
N ARG A 71 5.41 -12.79 -0.30
CA ARG A 71 4.58 -13.46 -1.31
C ARG A 71 4.46 -12.65 -2.60
N LEU A 72 4.77 -11.36 -2.55
CA LEU A 72 4.71 -10.44 -3.69
C LEU A 72 6.07 -10.25 -4.38
N ARG A 73 7.04 -11.15 -4.13
CA ARG A 73 8.37 -11.11 -4.74
C ARG A 73 8.38 -11.75 -6.12
N TRP A 74 9.13 -11.17 -7.05
CA TRP A 74 9.41 -11.77 -8.36
C TRP A 74 10.82 -11.41 -8.85
N ASP A 75 11.34 -12.18 -9.81
CA ASP A 75 12.53 -11.79 -10.58
C ASP A 75 12.08 -10.96 -11.80
N PRO A 76 12.50 -9.68 -11.92
CA PRO A 76 12.16 -8.86 -13.09
C PRO A 76 12.59 -9.49 -14.41
N GLN A 77 13.64 -10.32 -14.44
CA GLN A 77 14.11 -10.95 -15.68
C GLN A 77 13.09 -11.93 -16.26
N ASP A 78 12.26 -12.56 -15.43
CA ASP A 78 11.20 -13.46 -15.88
C ASP A 78 10.07 -12.69 -16.60
N TYR A 79 9.94 -11.39 -16.34
CA TYR A 79 8.85 -10.53 -16.83
C TYR A 79 9.36 -9.31 -17.62
N GLU A 80 10.39 -9.51 -18.45
CA GLU A 80 10.93 -8.49 -19.37
C GLU A 80 11.46 -7.20 -18.69
N GLY A 81 11.96 -7.32 -17.46
CA GLY A 81 12.50 -6.19 -16.70
C GLY A 81 11.41 -5.34 -16.03
N LEU A 82 10.30 -5.94 -15.63
CA LEU A 82 9.24 -5.25 -14.88
C LEU A 82 9.70 -4.99 -13.43
N TRP A 83 10.04 -3.74 -13.11
CA TRP A 83 10.56 -3.33 -11.80
C TRP A 83 9.49 -2.78 -10.85
N VAL A 84 8.31 -2.45 -11.35
CA VAL A 84 7.21 -1.92 -10.54
C VAL A 84 5.91 -2.50 -11.07
N LEU A 85 5.09 -3.03 -10.16
CA LEU A 85 3.74 -3.47 -10.46
C LEU A 85 2.74 -2.56 -9.75
N ARG A 86 1.73 -2.07 -10.47
CA ARG A 86 0.65 -1.28 -9.87
C ARG A 86 -0.56 -2.18 -9.60
N VAL A 87 -0.99 -2.24 -8.34
CA VAL A 87 -2.06 -3.15 -7.91
C VAL A 87 -3.14 -2.37 -7.16
N PRO A 88 -4.44 -2.64 -7.36
CA PRO A 88 -5.48 -2.09 -6.49
C PRO A 88 -5.20 -2.45 -5.03
N SER A 89 -5.24 -1.46 -4.12
CA SER A 89 -4.88 -1.68 -2.71
C SER A 89 -5.73 -2.74 -2.01
N ALA A 90 -6.95 -3.00 -2.49
CA ALA A 90 -7.84 -4.03 -1.98
C ALA A 90 -7.43 -5.48 -2.33
N MET A 91 -6.51 -5.68 -3.27
CA MET A 91 -6.02 -7.01 -3.66
C MET A 91 -4.83 -7.49 -2.82
N VAL A 92 -4.19 -6.59 -2.06
CA VAL A 92 -3.04 -6.90 -1.22
C VAL A 92 -3.41 -6.77 0.26
N TRP A 93 -2.67 -7.45 1.13
CA TRP A 93 -2.75 -7.18 2.56
C TRP A 93 -2.40 -5.72 2.84
N ARG A 94 -3.15 -5.08 3.73
CA ARG A 94 -2.93 -3.69 4.18
C ARG A 94 -3.04 -3.65 5.70
N PRO A 95 -2.17 -2.88 6.39
CA PRO A 95 -2.32 -2.67 7.83
C PRO A 95 -3.57 -1.85 8.14
N ASP A 96 -4.24 -2.19 9.25
CA ASP A 96 -5.31 -1.38 9.81
C ASP A 96 -4.70 -0.21 10.60
N VAL A 97 -5.06 1.03 10.22
CA VAL A 97 -4.59 2.25 10.88
C VAL A 97 -5.79 3.03 11.39
N VAL A 98 -5.79 3.31 12.70
CA VAL A 98 -6.86 4.03 13.39
C VAL A 98 -6.28 5.28 14.05
N LEU A 99 -7.03 6.39 13.95
CA LEU A 99 -6.73 7.61 14.68
C LEU A 99 -7.47 7.61 16.03
N GLU A 100 -6.73 7.39 17.12
CA GLU A 100 -7.29 7.33 18.48
C GLU A 100 -7.84 8.67 18.95
N ASN A 101 -7.11 9.77 18.71
CA ASN A 101 -7.49 11.12 19.15
C ASN A 101 -8.39 11.83 18.14
N ASN A 102 -9.47 11.15 17.74
CA ASN A 102 -10.43 11.68 16.80
C ASN A 102 -11.56 12.42 17.55
N VAL A 103 -11.66 13.74 17.38
CA VAL A 103 -12.58 14.61 18.15
C VAL A 103 -14.02 14.54 17.62
N ASP A 104 -14.20 14.31 16.33
CA ASP A 104 -15.49 14.31 15.64
C ASP A 104 -15.85 12.97 14.97
N GLY A 105 -14.95 11.97 15.08
CA GLY A 105 -15.19 10.60 14.59
C GLY A 105 -14.98 10.45 13.08
N VAL A 106 -14.56 11.50 12.36
CA VAL A 106 -14.39 11.48 10.91
C VAL A 106 -12.91 11.26 10.56
N PHE A 107 -12.50 10.00 10.54
CA PHE A 107 -11.24 9.60 9.91
C PHE A 107 -11.53 9.06 8.51
N GLU A 108 -11.84 9.95 7.58
CA GLU A 108 -12.01 9.57 6.17
C GLU A 108 -10.64 9.31 5.54
N VAL A 109 -10.12 8.09 5.72
CA VAL A 109 -8.94 7.67 4.96
C VAL A 109 -9.38 7.29 3.57
N ALA A 110 -9.05 8.12 2.58
CA ALA A 110 -9.15 7.75 1.18
C ALA A 110 -8.01 6.79 0.80
N LEU A 111 -7.98 5.57 1.36
CA LEU A 111 -6.99 4.51 1.04
C LEU A 111 -7.25 3.81 -0.31
N TYR A 112 -8.12 4.38 -1.15
CA TYR A 112 -8.58 3.75 -2.40
C TYR A 112 -7.62 3.94 -3.58
N CYS A 113 -6.40 4.43 -3.35
CA CYS A 113 -5.37 4.50 -4.37
C CYS A 113 -4.79 3.10 -4.65
N ASN A 114 -4.34 2.89 -5.88
CA ASN A 114 -3.50 1.72 -6.18
C ASN A 114 -2.17 1.83 -5.44
N VAL A 115 -1.65 0.69 -5.01
CA VAL A 115 -0.30 0.58 -4.45
C VAL A 115 0.71 0.29 -5.55
N LEU A 116 1.97 0.62 -5.26
CA LEU A 116 3.11 0.20 -6.06
C LEU A 116 3.82 -0.92 -5.33
N VAL A 117 4.09 -2.01 -6.04
CA VAL A 117 4.87 -3.14 -5.53
C VAL A 117 6.21 -3.16 -6.26
N SER A 118 7.29 -3.37 -5.53
CA SER A 118 8.64 -3.58 -6.05
C SER A 118 9.04 -5.07 -6.00
N PRO A 119 10.07 -5.51 -6.75
CA PRO A 119 10.35 -6.94 -6.95
C PRO A 119 10.83 -7.65 -5.67
N ASP A 120 11.36 -6.91 -4.71
CA ASP A 120 11.71 -7.38 -3.37
C ASP A 120 10.49 -7.58 -2.45
N GLY A 121 9.29 -7.31 -2.96
CA GLY A 121 8.00 -7.51 -2.29
C GLY A 121 7.58 -6.31 -1.44
N CYS A 122 8.26 -5.17 -1.53
CA CYS A 122 7.88 -3.98 -0.79
C CYS A 122 6.76 -3.21 -1.50
N VAL A 123 5.86 -2.63 -0.70
CA VAL A 123 4.63 -1.98 -1.12
C VAL A 123 4.64 -0.52 -0.65
N TYR A 124 4.21 0.39 -1.52
CA TYR A 124 4.24 1.85 -1.34
C TYR A 124 2.93 2.51 -1.82
#